data_AF-A0A0F9HUJ2-F1
#
_entry.id   AF-A0A0F9HUJ2-F1
#
_cell.length_a   1.000
_cell.length_b   1.000
_cell.length_c   1.000
_cell.angle_alpha   90.00
_cell.angle_beta   90.00
_cell.angle_gamma   90.00
#
_symmetry.space_group_name_H-M   'P 1'
#
loop_
_entity.id
_entity.type
_entity.pdbx_description
1 polymer ?
#
loop_
_entity_poly.entity_id
_entity_poly.type
_entity_poly.pdbx_seq_one_letter_code
_entity_poly.pdbx_strand_id
1 'polypeptide(L)'
;MATLTVQDLNHVGLSPSFVAVAAGGDQFPNDGHTFIYVKNVNVATRDVTIDSQSLCNQGVDHNIIVTVPVTTGEKLIGPFPPGRFNNASANVQITYESEVDVTIAVVRLEPNPA
;
A
#
# COMPACT_ATOMS: atom_id res chain seq x y z
N MET A 1 6.19 7.52 -10.78
CA MET A 1 5.61 7.23 -9.46
C MET A 1 4.65 8.35 -9.07
N ALA A 2 3.38 8.03 -8.74
CA ALA A 2 2.43 9.03 -8.24
C ALA A 2 2.38 9.02 -6.70
N THR A 3 2.01 10.14 -6.07
CA THR A 3 1.83 10.22 -4.61
C THR A 3 0.35 10.12 -4.27
N LEU A 4 -0.02 9.06 -3.56
CA LEU A 4 -1.39 8.79 -3.16
C LEU A 4 -1.74 9.55 -1.89
N THR A 5 -2.99 10.01 -1.81
CA THR A 5 -3.52 10.72 -0.63
C THR A 5 -4.04 9.71 0.39
N VAL A 6 -3.67 9.91 1.66
CA VAL A 6 -4.14 9.11 2.79
C VAL A 6 -5.59 9.51 3.13
N GLN A 7 -6.45 8.52 3.34
CA GLN A 7 -7.83 8.70 3.78
C GLN A 7 -7.99 8.19 5.21
N ASP A 8 -8.51 9.04 6.10
CA ASP A 8 -8.64 8.70 7.50
C ASP A 8 -9.90 7.87 7.77
N LEU A 9 -9.70 6.71 8.38
CA LEU A 9 -10.79 5.86 8.88
C LEU A 9 -11.17 6.33 10.29
N ASN A 10 -12.47 6.60 10.49
CA ASN A 10 -13.03 7.04 11.76
C ASN A 10 -14.22 6.16 12.19
N HIS A 11 -14.88 6.51 13.30
CA HIS A 11 -15.99 5.74 13.86
C HIS A 11 -17.27 5.74 13.01
N VAL A 12 -17.41 6.64 12.02
CA VAL A 12 -18.54 6.58 11.08
C VAL A 12 -18.28 5.67 9.88
N GLY A 13 -17.08 5.07 9.82
CA GLY A 13 -16.64 4.25 8.71
C GLY A 13 -16.15 5.10 7.53
N LEU A 14 -15.45 4.45 6.61
CA LEU A 14 -14.90 5.06 5.41
C LEU A 14 -15.38 4.26 4.20
N SER A 15 -15.83 4.95 3.16
CA SER A 15 -15.95 4.38 1.81
C SER A 15 -14.71 4.81 1.03
N PRO A 16 -13.69 3.95 0.89
CA PRO A 16 -12.41 4.38 0.33
C PRO A 16 -12.58 4.78 -1.14
N SER A 17 -12.04 5.95 -1.49
CA SER A 17 -11.91 6.36 -2.89
C SER A 17 -10.70 5.66 -3.49
N PHE A 18 -10.96 4.82 -4.48
CA PHE A 18 -9.91 4.11 -5.21
C PHE A 18 -9.45 4.93 -6.42
N VAL A 19 -8.15 4.88 -6.69
CA VAL A 19 -7.54 5.43 -7.90
C VAL A 19 -6.85 4.31 -8.67
N ALA A 20 -6.73 4.45 -9.99
CA ALA A 20 -5.93 3.54 -10.79
C ALA A 20 -4.45 3.65 -10.38
N VAL A 21 -3.78 2.51 -10.27
CA VAL A 21 -2.34 2.49 -9.95
C VAL A 21 -1.54 3.04 -11.13
N ALA A 22 -0.36 3.62 -10.85
CA ALA A 22 0.50 4.12 -11.91
C ALA A 22 1.50 3.05 -12.38
N ALA A 23 1.72 2.95 -13.69
CA ALA A 23 2.71 2.02 -14.28
C ALA A 23 4.13 2.21 -13.72
N GLY A 24 4.48 3.44 -13.33
CA GLY A 24 5.76 3.75 -12.68
C GLY A 24 5.77 3.60 -11.16
N GLY A 25 4.83 2.81 -10.60
CA GLY A 25 4.62 2.64 -9.17
C GLY A 25 3.92 3.81 -8.50
N ASP A 26 3.63 3.65 -7.22
CA ASP A 26 2.99 4.65 -6.38
C ASP A 26 3.77 4.83 -5.06
N GLN A 27 3.55 5.93 -4.37
CA GLN A 27 4.07 6.15 -3.03
C GLN A 27 3.04 6.84 -2.16
N PHE A 28 3.17 6.70 -0.85
CA PHE A 28 2.29 7.38 0.10
C PHE A 28 3.00 7.69 1.43
N PRO A 29 2.59 8.77 2.13
CA PRO A 29 3.09 9.07 3.47
C PRO A 29 2.74 7.96 4.46
N ASN A 30 3.71 7.52 5.26
CA ASN A 30 3.52 6.44 6.22
C ASN A 30 3.95 6.83 7.63
N ASP A 31 3.04 6.63 8.57
CA ASP A 31 3.19 6.91 9.99
C ASP A 31 3.19 5.64 10.85
N GLY A 32 3.14 4.45 10.23
CA GLY A 32 3.06 3.17 10.94
C GLY A 32 1.64 2.71 11.26
N HIS A 33 0.62 3.50 10.90
CA HIS A 33 -0.80 3.17 11.02
C HIS A 33 -1.52 3.16 9.66
N THR A 34 -0.82 3.59 8.61
CA THR A 34 -1.30 3.54 7.24
C THR A 34 -1.17 2.14 6.62
N PHE A 35 -2.21 1.73 5.90
CA PHE A 35 -2.26 0.52 5.08
C PHE A 35 -2.79 0.86 3.68
N ILE A 36 -2.49 0.00 2.73
CA ILE A 36 -3.04 0.10 1.38
C ILE A 36 -4.16 -0.90 1.20
N TYR A 37 -5.18 -0.50 0.47
CA TYR A 37 -6.26 -1.35 0.02
C TYR A 37 -6.13 -1.46 -1.50
N VAL A 38 -5.76 -2.64 -2.00
CA VAL A 38 -5.64 -2.93 -3.43
C VAL A 38 -6.80 -3.80 -3.88
N LYS A 39 -7.36 -3.47 -5.05
CA LYS A 39 -8.34 -4.28 -5.76
C LYS A 39 -7.81 -4.61 -7.15
N ASN A 40 -8.01 -5.86 -7.55
CA ASN A 40 -7.70 -6.35 -8.89
C ASN A 40 -8.97 -6.93 -9.52
N VAL A 41 -9.42 -6.32 -10.61
CA VAL A 41 -10.54 -6.83 -11.41
C VAL A 41 -10.08 -7.48 -12.72
N ASN A 42 -8.76 -7.60 -12.91
CA ASN A 42 -8.17 -8.27 -14.06
C ASN A 42 -8.42 -9.80 -14.02
N VAL A 43 -8.32 -10.45 -15.18
CA VAL A 43 -8.41 -11.91 -15.31
C VAL A 43 -7.12 -12.64 -14.90
N ALA A 44 -6.01 -11.92 -14.73
CA ALA A 44 -4.73 -12.42 -14.23
C ALA A 44 -4.45 -11.91 -12.81
N THR A 45 -3.61 -12.64 -12.08
CA THR A 45 -3.14 -12.20 -10.76
C THR A 45 -2.24 -10.98 -10.90
N ARG A 46 -2.11 -10.22 -9.82
CA ARG A 46 -1.23 -9.05 -9.80
C ARG A 46 -0.41 -9.05 -8.53
N ASP A 47 0.91 -9.07 -8.71
CA ASP A 47 1.82 -8.89 -7.59
C ASP A 47 2.01 -7.41 -7.29
N VAL A 48 1.77 -7.06 -6.03
CA VAL A 48 2.04 -5.74 -5.45
C VAL A 48 3.30 -5.87 -4.61
N THR A 49 4.33 -5.11 -4.96
CA THR A 49 5.61 -5.11 -4.25
C THR A 49 5.76 -3.83 -3.44
N ILE A 50 6.04 -3.97 -2.15
CA ILE A 50 6.32 -2.87 -1.24
C ILE A 50 7.82 -2.89 -0.95
N ASP A 51 8.47 -1.80 -1.29
CA ASP A 51 9.93 -1.66 -1.23
C ASP A 51 10.40 -1.43 0.21
N SER A 52 11.27 -2.29 0.74
CA SER A 52 11.95 -2.00 2.00
C SER A 52 13.12 -1.05 1.77
N GLN A 53 13.22 -0.04 2.62
CA GLN A 53 14.25 1.00 2.55
C GLN A 53 15.41 0.73 3.51
N SER A 54 15.26 -0.29 4.36
CA SER A 54 16.21 -0.67 5.39
C SER A 54 16.10 -2.16 5.68
N LEU A 55 17.21 -2.73 6.14
CA LEU A 55 17.29 -4.13 6.55
C LEU A 55 16.21 -4.45 7.58
N CYS A 56 15.62 -5.64 7.47
CA CYS A 56 14.73 -6.13 8.51
C CYS A 56 15.51 -6.44 9.81
N ASN A 57 14.80 -6.81 10.87
CA ASN A 57 15.39 -7.23 12.15
C ASN A 57 16.29 -8.47 12.09
N GLN A 58 16.37 -9.13 10.93
CA GLN A 58 17.26 -10.26 10.65
C GLN A 58 18.47 -9.85 9.79
N GLY A 59 18.62 -8.56 9.48
CA GLY A 59 19.78 -8.01 8.77
C GLY A 59 19.74 -8.16 7.24
N VAL A 60 18.57 -8.43 6.65
CA VAL A 60 18.41 -8.59 5.20
C VAL A 60 17.37 -7.63 4.65
N ASP A 61 17.64 -7.09 3.46
CA ASP A 61 16.70 -6.27 2.70
C ASP A 61 15.69 -7.18 1.99
N HIS A 62 14.40 -7.02 2.28
CA HIS A 62 13.36 -7.89 1.77
C HIS A 62 12.08 -7.11 1.51
N ASN A 63 11.80 -6.91 0.22
CA ASN A 63 10.54 -6.36 -0.23
C ASN A 63 9.39 -7.30 0.14
N ILE A 64 8.24 -6.72 0.46
CA ILE A 64 7.02 -7.49 0.64
C ILE A 64 6.39 -7.64 -0.73
N ILE A 65 6.14 -8.87 -1.16
CA ILE A 65 5.39 -9.17 -2.38
C ILE A 65 4.06 -9.78 -1.98
N VAL A 66 2.96 -9.18 -2.42
CA VAL A 66 1.60 -9.66 -2.16
C VAL A 66 0.89 -9.90 -3.49
N THR A 67 0.51 -11.15 -3.72
CA THR A 67 -0.35 -11.51 -4.86
C THR A 67 -1.80 -11.16 -4.56
N VAL A 68 -2.36 -10.27 -5.37
CA VAL A 68 -3.80 -9.96 -5.38
C VAL A 68 -4.48 -10.92 -6.36
N PRO A 69 -5.49 -11.71 -5.91
CA PRO A 69 -6.21 -12.65 -6.76
C PRO A 69 -6.90 -11.98 -7.94
N VAL A 70 -7.38 -12.79 -8.88
CA VAL A 70 -8.08 -12.34 -10.09
C VAL A 70 -9.53 -11.92 -9.80
N THR A 71 -10.13 -11.19 -10.75
CA THR A 71 -11.56 -10.82 -10.94
C THR A 71 -12.23 -10.01 -9.84
N THR A 72 -12.09 -10.42 -8.57
CA THR A 72 -12.59 -9.70 -7.39
C THR A 72 -11.58 -9.78 -6.26
N GLY A 73 -10.29 -9.80 -6.62
CA GLY A 73 -9.22 -9.89 -5.63
C GLY A 73 -9.11 -8.61 -4.86
N GLU A 74 -9.22 -8.70 -3.53
CA GLU A 74 -9.10 -7.58 -2.62
C GLU A 74 -8.08 -7.91 -1.53
N LYS A 75 -7.16 -6.98 -1.26
CA LYS A 75 -6.17 -7.12 -0.21
C LYS A 75 -5.97 -5.80 0.53
N LEU A 76 -6.02 -5.88 1.85
CA LEU A 76 -5.51 -4.86 2.76
C LEU A 76 -4.10 -5.26 3.17
N ILE A 77 -3.12 -4.37 2.97
CA ILE A 77 -1.70 -4.66 3.17
C ILE A 77 -1.11 -3.56 4.06
N GLY A 78 -0.50 -3.96 5.17
CA GLY A 78 0.04 -3.08 6.20
C GLY A 78 -0.41 -3.52 7.60
N PRO A 79 -0.21 -2.69 8.64
CA PRO A 79 0.54 -1.43 8.60
C PRO A 79 2.04 -1.64 8.33
N PHE A 80 2.73 -0.58 7.90
CA PHE A 80 4.15 -0.64 7.54
C PHE A 80 5.02 0.04 8.59
N PRO A 81 5.93 -0.66 9.29
CA PRO A 81 6.85 -0.04 10.24
C PRO A 81 7.71 1.06 9.58
N PRO A 82 7.65 2.33 10.05
CA PRO A 82 8.35 3.45 9.40
C PRO A 82 9.85 3.22 9.26
N GLY A 83 10.50 2.69 10.29
CA GLY A 83 11.95 2.44 10.27
C GLY A 83 12.41 1.41 9.23
N ARG A 84 11.50 0.65 8.62
CA ARG A 84 11.83 -0.32 7.57
C ARG A 84 11.40 0.12 6.18
N PHE A 85 10.26 0.80 6.07
CA PHE A 85 9.61 1.07 4.77
C PHE A 85 9.58 2.54 4.37
N ASN A 86 9.91 3.47 5.27
CA ASN A 86 9.97 4.88 4.91
C ASN A 86 11.28 5.19 4.19
N ASN A 87 11.16 5.83 3.03
CA ASN A 87 12.30 6.42 2.35
C ASN A 87 12.73 7.73 3.04
N ALA A 88 13.72 8.42 2.48
CA ALA A 88 14.21 9.70 3.00
C ALA A 88 13.13 10.79 3.11
N SER A 89 12.01 10.65 2.40
CA SER A 89 10.86 11.58 2.42
C SER A 89 9.69 11.09 3.28
N ALA A 90 9.91 10.07 4.14
CA ALA A 90 8.87 9.46 4.98
C ALA A 90 7.73 8.76 4.21
N ASN A 91 7.99 8.31 2.98
CA ASN A 91 7.01 7.61 2.15
C ASN A 91 7.36 6.14 1.98
N VAL A 92 6.32 5.31 1.84
CA VAL A 92 6.43 3.93 1.36
C VAL A 92 6.34 3.92 -0.16
N GLN A 93 7.19 3.14 -0.82
CA GLN A 93 7.19 2.99 -2.27
C GLN A 93 6.59 1.64 -2.66
N ILE A 94 5.73 1.66 -3.68
CA ILE A 94 4.98 0.51 -4.18
C ILE A 94 5.28 0.37 -5.67
N THR A 95 5.50 -0.85 -6.12
CA THR A 95 5.54 -1.23 -7.52
C THR A 95 4.54 -2.34 -7.80
N TYR A 96 4.13 -2.44 -9.06
CA TYR A 96 3.11 -3.37 -9.51
C TYR A 96 3.66 -4.18 -10.67
N GLU A 97 3.29 -5.45 -10.75
CA GLU A 97 3.58 -6.27 -11.93
C GLU A 97 2.92 -5.69 -13.19
N SER A 98 1.70 -5.15 -13.06
CA SER A 98 1.00 -4.40 -14.08
C SER A 98 -0.08 -3.52 -13.45
N GLU A 99 -0.32 -2.36 -14.06
CA GLU A 99 -1.31 -1.37 -13.65
C GLU A 99 -2.74 -1.68 -14.13
N VAL A 100 -2.87 -2.54 -15.14
CA VAL A 100 -4.13 -2.75 -15.86
C VAL A 100 -5.16 -3.39 -14.93
N ASP A 101 -6.30 -2.71 -14.79
CA ASP A 101 -7.45 -3.11 -13.96
C ASP A 101 -7.11 -3.28 -12.46
N VAL A 102 -6.05 -2.61 -12.00
CA VAL A 102 -5.69 -2.54 -10.58
C VAL A 102 -5.99 -1.15 -10.04
N THR A 103 -6.67 -1.11 -8.90
CA THR A 103 -6.96 0.14 -8.20
C THR A 103 -6.49 0.06 -6.76
N ILE A 104 -6.13 1.21 -6.19
CA ILE A 104 -5.60 1.32 -4.84
C ILE A 104 -6.24 2.49 -4.10
N ALA A 105 -6.41 2.30 -2.80
CA ALA A 105 -6.69 3.36 -1.84
C ALA A 105 -5.68 3.27 -0.69
N VAL A 106 -5.30 4.42 -0.14
CA VAL A 106 -4.45 4.50 1.05
C VAL A 106 -5.31 4.91 2.22
N VAL A 107 -5.30 4.13 3.28
CA VAL A 107 -6.18 4.32 4.43
C VAL A 107 -5.36 4.29 5.70
N ARG A 108 -5.66 5.22 6.62
CA ARG A 108 -5.04 5.26 7.93
C ARG A 108 -6.07 4.96 9.00
N LEU A 109 -5.70 4.06 9.92
CA LEU A 109 -6.43 3.89 11.17
C LEU A 109 -5.97 4.96 12.14
N GLU A 110 -6.84 5.93 12.46
CA GLU A 110 -6.53 6.91 13.50
C GLU A 110 -6.26 6.19 14.82
N PRO A 111 -5.14 6.50 15.53
CA PRO A 111 -4.90 5.96 16.85
C PRO A 111 -6.02 6.43 17.78
N ASN A 112 -6.60 5.50 18.55
CA ASN A 112 -7.62 5.84 19.54
C ASN A 112 -7.11 6.99 20.43
N PRO A 113 -7.83 8.13 20.55
CA PRO A 113 -7.41 9.18 21.48
C PRO A 113 -7.38 8.58 22.88
N ALA A 114 -6.22 8.73 23.54
CA ALA A 114 -5.97 8.27 24.90
C ALA A 114 -6.93 8.90 25.92
#